data_AF-A0A392MRY0-F1
#
_entry.id   AF-A0A392MRY0-F1
#
_cell.length_a   1.000
_cell.length_b   1.000
_cell.length_c   1.000
_cell.angle_alpha   90.00
_cell.angle_beta   90.00
_cell.angle_gamma   90.00
#
_symmetry.space_group_name_H-M   'P 1'
#
loop_
_entity.id
_entity.type
_entity.pdbx_description
1 polymer ?
#
loop_
_entity_poly.entity_id
_entity_poly.type
_entity_poly.pdbx_seq_one_letter_code
_entity_poly.pdbx_strand_id
1 'polypeptide(L)'
;MSILFCAGLRILMNKVEFRWKVQPPKLQTYLSHLEKKQLLIDDERLSTSPAPPKWKKKIDSPAVEAALNDFIDLILKDFVINMWYADITSDGEFPEQIRDLIMDALAEVSVRVKEINIVDLLTSDIVDLISDHIDLFRRNQAAIGRDVMLTLSSEERDERLKFHLMNSKELHPALIS
;
A
#
# COMPACT_ATOMS: atom_id res chain seq x y z
N MET A 1 17.12 -5.32 -7.56
CA MET A 1 16.05 -4.90 -6.64
C MET A 1 15.85 -3.38 -6.60
N SER A 2 16.88 -2.54 -6.35
CA SER A 2 16.72 -1.06 -6.38
C SER A 2 16.25 -0.48 -7.72
N ILE A 3 16.65 -1.05 -8.86
CA ILE A 3 16.25 -0.52 -10.18
C ILE A 3 14.75 -0.69 -10.41
N LEU A 4 14.17 -1.79 -9.94
CA LEU A 4 12.72 -2.02 -9.99
C LEU A 4 11.97 -1.06 -9.07
N PHE A 5 12.53 -0.76 -7.90
CA PHE A 5 11.95 0.19 -6.96
C PHE A 5 11.99 1.62 -7.52
N CYS A 6 13.14 2.06 -8.05
CA CYS A 6 13.27 3.36 -8.71
C CYS A 6 12.40 3.47 -9.97
N ALA A 7 12.30 2.41 -10.77
CA ALA A 7 11.43 2.39 -11.95
C ALA A 7 9.95 2.42 -11.55
N GLY A 8 9.55 1.66 -10.53
CA GLY A 8 8.20 1.66 -9.97
C GLY A 8 7.83 3.03 -9.41
N LEU A 9 8.72 3.66 -8.65
CA LEU A 9 8.53 5.01 -8.10
C LEU A 9 8.42 6.06 -9.23
N ARG A 10 9.24 5.95 -10.26
CA ARG A 10 9.22 6.86 -11.42
C ARG A 10 7.94 6.71 -12.25
N ILE A 11 7.43 5.49 -12.40
CA ILE A 11 6.15 5.22 -13.08
C ILE A 11 4.99 5.76 -12.23
N LEU A 12 5.04 5.58 -10.91
CA LEU A 12 4.03 6.10 -9.99
C LEU A 12 3.97 7.64 -10.03
N MET A 13 5.12 8.31 -10.01
CA MET A 13 5.19 9.78 -10.05
C MET A 13 4.79 10.36 -11.41
N ASN A 14 5.11 9.71 -12.53
CA ASN A 14 4.80 10.22 -13.86
C ASN A 14 3.37 9.88 -14.34
N LYS A 15 2.77 8.79 -13.84
CA LYS A 15 1.45 8.33 -14.32
C LYS A 15 0.29 8.82 -13.44
N VAL A 16 0.57 9.23 -12.20
CA VAL A 16 -0.41 9.88 -11.35
C VAL A 16 -0.44 11.36 -11.70
N GLU A 17 -1.18 11.71 -12.76
CA GLU A 17 -1.83 13.02 -12.79
C GLU A 17 -2.78 13.05 -11.58
N PHE A 18 -2.31 13.62 -10.47
CA PHE A 18 -3.16 13.94 -9.34
C PHE A 18 -4.22 14.93 -9.84
N ARG A 19 -5.32 14.43 -10.38
CA ARG A 19 -6.50 15.24 -10.62
C ARG A 19 -7.11 15.55 -9.26
N TRP A 20 -6.54 16.57 -8.62
CA TRP A 20 -7.11 17.22 -7.46
C TRP A 20 -8.52 17.66 -7.83
N LYS A 21 -9.50 16.92 -7.33
CA LYS A 21 -10.91 17.30 -7.45
C LYS A 21 -11.12 18.43 -6.45
N VAL A 22 -10.73 19.66 -6.84
CA VAL A 22 -11.24 20.86 -6.18
C VAL A 22 -12.75 20.83 -6.43
N GLN A 23 -13.49 20.42 -5.42
CA GLN A 23 -14.94 20.33 -5.52
C GLN A 23 -15.46 21.78 -5.45
N PRO A 24 -16.02 22.36 -6.53
CA PRO A 24 -16.67 23.66 -6.41
C PRO A 24 -17.86 23.51 -5.45
N PRO A 25 -18.24 24.56 -4.71
CA PRO A 25 -19.39 24.51 -3.81
C PRO A 25 -20.63 24.06 -4.61
N LYS A 26 -21.21 22.91 -4.23
CA LYS A 26 -22.45 22.40 -4.84
C LYS A 26 -23.58 23.38 -4.53
N LEU A 27 -23.94 24.21 -5.51
CA LEU A 27 -25.18 24.98 -5.47
C LEU A 27 -26.35 23.99 -5.60
N GLN A 28 -27.05 23.71 -4.52
CA GLN A 28 -28.24 22.87 -4.53
C GLN A 28 -29.40 23.65 -5.17
N THR A 29 -29.73 23.32 -6.41
CA THR A 29 -30.87 23.91 -7.11
C THR A 29 -32.17 23.35 -6.51
N TYR A 30 -33.11 24.26 -6.20
CA TYR A 30 -34.40 24.03 -5.52
C TYR A 30 -35.25 22.89 -6.12
N LEU A 31 -35.03 22.50 -7.38
CA LEU A 31 -35.82 21.48 -8.09
C LEU A 31 -35.36 20.03 -7.86
N SER A 32 -34.25 19.78 -7.18
CA SER A 32 -33.74 18.43 -6.88
C SER A 32 -34.69 17.57 -6.00
N HIS A 33 -35.65 18.19 -5.31
CA HIS A 33 -36.65 17.48 -4.52
C HIS A 33 -37.76 16.83 -5.36
N LEU A 34 -37.95 17.26 -6.62
CA LEU A 34 -38.99 16.71 -7.50
C LEU A 34 -38.51 15.46 -8.25
N GLU A 35 -37.21 15.36 -8.54
CA GLU A 35 -36.60 14.16 -9.14
C GLU A 35 -36.73 12.93 -8.22
N LYS A 36 -36.62 13.13 -6.90
CA LYS A 36 -36.81 12.07 -5.89
C LYS A 36 -38.21 11.47 -5.85
N LYS A 37 -39.21 12.10 -6.47
CA LYS A 37 -40.60 11.60 -6.44
C LYS A 37 -41.04 10.88 -7.71
N GLN A 38 -40.27 10.94 -8.81
CA GLN A 38 -40.77 10.47 -10.10
C GLN A 38 -40.42 9.04 -10.49
N LEU A 39 -39.60 8.31 -9.72
CA LEU A 39 -39.31 6.90 -10.02
C LEU A 39 -39.15 6.06 -8.73
N LEU A 40 -40.23 5.94 -7.96
CA LEU A 40 -40.37 4.91 -6.93
C LEU A 40 -41.34 3.84 -7.45
N ILE A 41 -40.93 3.18 -8.55
CA ILE A 41 -41.48 1.92 -9.04
C ILE A 41 -40.31 0.95 -9.12
N ASP A 42 -39.73 0.64 -7.96
CA ASP A 42 -38.90 -0.53 -7.77
C ASP A 42 -39.26 -1.05 -6.38
N ASP A 43 -40.06 -2.11 -6.37
CA ASP A 43 -40.59 -2.74 -5.17
C ASP A 43 -39.45 -3.51 -4.48
N GLU A 44 -38.97 -2.98 -3.35
CA GLU A 44 -37.85 -3.49 -2.54
C GLU A 44 -38.05 -4.95 -2.06
N ARG A 45 -39.27 -5.49 -2.20
CA ARG A 45 -39.64 -6.86 -1.82
C ARG A 45 -39.27 -7.94 -2.85
N LEU A 46 -38.79 -7.57 -4.03
CA LEU A 46 -38.40 -8.51 -5.10
C LEU A 46 -36.88 -8.61 -5.32
N SER A 47 -36.08 -7.74 -4.70
CA SER A 47 -34.62 -7.80 -4.82
C SER A 47 -34.05 -8.68 -3.71
N THR A 48 -33.97 -9.98 -3.96
CA THR A 48 -33.20 -10.93 -3.12
C THR A 48 -31.70 -10.82 -3.44
N SER A 49 -31.21 -9.64 -3.80
CA SER A 49 -29.80 -9.45 -4.09
C SER A 49 -29.04 -9.33 -2.76
N PRO A 50 -28.03 -10.18 -2.51
CA PRO A 50 -27.23 -10.06 -1.29
C PRO A 50 -26.64 -8.65 -1.21
N ALA A 51 -26.63 -8.10 0.01
CA ALA A 51 -26.13 -6.75 0.24
C ALA A 51 -24.71 -6.62 -0.33
N PRO A 52 -24.39 -5.54 -1.05
CA PRO A 52 -23.08 -5.39 -1.64
C PRO A 52 -22.02 -5.39 -0.54
N PRO A 53 -20.86 -6.03 -0.78
CA PRO A 53 -19.81 -6.14 0.22
C PRO A 53 -19.30 -4.76 0.66
N LYS A 54 -18.91 -4.67 1.94
CA LYS A 54 -18.66 -3.39 2.63
C LYS A 54 -17.55 -2.58 1.96
N TRP A 55 -16.52 -3.24 1.43
CA TRP A 55 -15.43 -2.61 0.70
C TRP A 55 -15.87 -1.80 -0.53
N LYS A 56 -16.95 -2.19 -1.23
CA LYS A 56 -17.40 -1.50 -2.46
C LYS A 56 -17.75 -0.03 -2.23
N LYS A 57 -18.17 0.33 -1.01
CA LYS A 57 -18.51 1.71 -0.66
C LYS A 57 -17.28 2.58 -0.34
N LYS A 58 -16.10 1.97 -0.19
CA LYS A 58 -14.87 2.66 0.28
C LYS A 58 -13.89 2.96 -0.86
N ILE A 59 -14.04 2.27 -1.99
CA ILE A 59 -13.20 2.42 -3.19
C ILE A 59 -13.96 3.28 -4.21
N ASP A 60 -13.56 4.53 -4.36
CA ASP A 60 -14.29 5.52 -5.18
C ASP A 60 -13.88 5.50 -6.67
N SER A 61 -13.02 4.57 -7.09
CA SER A 61 -12.43 4.52 -8.43
C SER A 61 -12.62 3.14 -9.08
N PRO A 62 -13.42 3.04 -10.16
CA PRO A 62 -13.66 1.77 -10.86
C PRO A 62 -12.38 1.12 -11.42
N ALA A 63 -11.42 1.94 -11.85
CA ALA A 63 -10.14 1.43 -12.35
C ALA A 63 -9.30 0.79 -11.23
N VAL A 64 -9.37 1.34 -10.01
CA VAL A 64 -8.68 0.77 -8.84
C VAL A 64 -9.38 -0.50 -8.38
N GLU A 65 -10.72 -0.50 -8.36
CA GLU A 65 -11.50 -1.71 -8.07
C GLU A 65 -11.14 -2.85 -9.04
N ALA A 66 -11.13 -2.60 -10.35
CA ALA A 66 -10.76 -3.61 -11.34
C ALA A 66 -9.34 -4.14 -11.11
N ALA A 67 -8.35 -3.25 -10.93
CA ALA A 67 -6.97 -3.64 -10.69
C ALA A 67 -6.78 -4.45 -9.39
N LEU A 68 -7.53 -4.12 -8.33
CA LEU A 68 -7.50 -4.88 -7.08
C LEU A 68 -8.13 -6.26 -7.22
N ASN A 69 -9.24 -6.38 -7.96
CA ASN A 69 -9.84 -7.67 -8.26
C ASN A 69 -8.87 -8.56 -9.04
N ASP A 70 -8.28 -8.04 -10.12
CA ASP A 70 -7.28 -8.78 -10.91
C ASP A 70 -6.09 -9.23 -10.06
N PHE A 71 -5.61 -8.36 -9.17
CA PHE A 71 -4.51 -8.67 -8.27
C PHE A 71 -4.87 -9.77 -7.26
N ILE A 72 -6.06 -9.71 -6.66
CA ILE A 72 -6.52 -10.72 -5.70
C ILE A 72 -6.81 -12.05 -6.39
N ASP A 73 -7.32 -12.02 -7.62
CA ASP A 73 -7.49 -13.24 -8.42
C ASP A 73 -6.16 -13.96 -8.60
N LEU A 74 -5.07 -13.24 -8.86
CA LEU A 74 -3.72 -13.81 -8.93
C LEU A 74 -3.28 -14.39 -7.58
N ILE A 75 -3.52 -13.67 -6.47
CA ILE A 75 -3.17 -14.15 -5.12
C ILE A 75 -3.92 -15.44 -4.81
N LEU A 76 -5.24 -15.45 -4.98
CA LEU A 76 -6.07 -16.60 -4.65
C LEU A 76 -5.72 -17.79 -5.54
N LYS A 77 -5.55 -17.56 -6.84
CA LYS A 77 -5.14 -18.59 -7.78
C LYS A 77 -3.81 -19.24 -7.37
N ASP A 78 -2.78 -18.44 -7.14
CA ASP A 78 -1.41 -18.97 -6.99
C ASP A 78 -1.08 -19.40 -5.57
N PHE A 79 -1.62 -18.75 -4.54
CA PHE A 79 -1.27 -19.01 -3.13
C PHE A 79 -2.35 -19.75 -2.33
N VAL A 80 -3.59 -19.83 -2.83
CA VAL A 80 -4.67 -20.55 -2.15
C VAL A 80 -5.07 -21.78 -2.95
N ILE A 81 -5.62 -21.57 -4.15
CA ILE A 81 -6.22 -22.62 -4.98
C ILE A 81 -5.15 -23.60 -5.46
N ASN A 82 -4.19 -23.13 -6.26
CA ASN A 82 -3.19 -23.99 -6.89
C ASN A 82 -2.14 -24.52 -5.92
N MET A 83 -1.89 -23.81 -4.81
CA MET A 83 -0.82 -24.19 -3.88
C MET A 83 -1.21 -25.35 -2.98
N TRP A 84 -2.48 -25.44 -2.54
CA TRP A 84 -2.89 -26.49 -1.59
C TRP A 84 -4.40 -26.72 -1.51
N TYR A 85 -5.25 -25.72 -1.76
CA TYR A 85 -6.68 -25.85 -1.46
C TYR A 85 -7.41 -26.80 -2.43
N ALA A 86 -7.07 -26.74 -3.73
CA ALA A 86 -7.66 -27.60 -4.74
C ALA A 86 -7.35 -29.09 -4.52
N ASP A 87 -6.25 -29.43 -3.84
CA ASP A 87 -5.89 -30.81 -3.50
C ASP A 87 -6.72 -31.36 -2.34
N ILE A 88 -7.31 -30.49 -1.51
CA ILE A 88 -8.11 -30.86 -0.34
C ILE A 88 -9.59 -30.94 -0.70
N THR A 89 -10.09 -29.98 -1.48
CA THR A 89 -11.53 -29.80 -1.71
C THR A 89 -11.80 -28.95 -2.95
N SER A 90 -12.90 -29.24 -3.64
CA SER A 90 -13.38 -28.50 -4.82
C SER A 90 -14.37 -27.38 -4.49
N ASP A 91 -14.52 -27.04 -3.22
CA ASP A 91 -15.39 -25.94 -2.77
C ASP A 91 -14.86 -24.59 -3.26
N GLY A 92 -15.75 -23.66 -3.53
CA GLY A 92 -15.43 -22.30 -3.94
C GLY A 92 -15.72 -21.25 -2.86
N GLU A 93 -16.42 -21.62 -1.78
CA GLU A 93 -16.86 -20.65 -0.79
C GLU A 93 -15.72 -20.09 0.04
N PHE A 94 -14.77 -20.95 0.46
CA PHE A 94 -13.65 -20.49 1.29
C PHE A 94 -12.69 -19.52 0.56
N PRO A 95 -12.25 -19.76 -0.69
CA PRO A 95 -11.46 -18.77 -1.44
C PRO A 95 -12.18 -17.43 -1.62
N GLU A 96 -13.50 -17.45 -1.82
CA GLU A 96 -14.29 -16.23 -1.92
C GLU A 96 -14.43 -15.50 -0.57
N GLN A 97 -14.48 -16.21 0.55
CA GLN A 97 -14.39 -15.57 1.88
C GLN A 97 -13.02 -14.92 2.11
N ILE A 98 -11.94 -15.53 1.64
CA ILE A 98 -10.60 -14.92 1.68
C ILE A 98 -10.57 -13.66 0.82
N ARG A 99 -11.18 -13.68 -0.38
CA ARG A 99 -11.31 -12.49 -1.23
C ARG A 99 -11.93 -11.34 -0.46
N ASP A 100 -13.10 -11.56 0.14
CA ASP A 100 -13.82 -10.53 0.86
C ASP A 100 -13.02 -10.00 2.04
N LEU A 101 -12.32 -10.86 2.77
CA LEU A 101 -11.43 -10.47 3.87
C LEU A 101 -10.28 -9.57 3.39
N ILE A 102 -9.61 -9.94 2.29
CA ILE A 102 -8.52 -9.15 1.72
C ILE A 102 -9.05 -7.81 1.21
N MET A 103 -10.17 -7.81 0.49
CA MET A 103 -10.78 -6.59 -0.05
C MET A 103 -11.24 -5.64 1.06
N ASP A 104 -11.86 -6.14 2.12
CA ASP A 104 -12.23 -5.34 3.28
C ASP A 104 -10.99 -4.73 3.95
N ALA A 105 -9.92 -5.52 4.16
CA ALA A 105 -8.67 -5.01 4.73
C ALA A 105 -8.04 -3.91 3.86
N LEU A 106 -7.97 -4.12 2.54
CA LEU A 106 -7.44 -3.13 1.60
C LEU A 106 -8.30 -1.87 1.54
N ALA A 107 -9.62 -2.01 1.64
CA ALA A 107 -10.52 -0.87 1.72
C ALA A 107 -10.31 -0.04 2.99
N GLU A 108 -10.10 -0.68 4.15
CA GLU A 108 -9.77 0.04 5.39
C GLU A 108 -8.42 0.75 5.31
N VAL A 109 -7.43 0.15 4.65
CA VAL A 109 -6.13 0.79 4.40
C VAL A 109 -6.31 1.97 3.45
N SER A 110 -7.08 1.81 2.37
CA SER A 110 -7.35 2.88 1.41
C SER A 110 -7.94 4.12 2.06
N VAL A 111 -8.88 3.96 3.00
CA VAL A 111 -9.45 5.08 3.76
C VAL A 111 -8.36 5.81 4.54
N ARG A 112 -7.51 5.10 5.29
CA ARG A 112 -6.43 5.71 6.06
C ARG A 112 -5.37 6.38 5.18
N VAL A 113 -5.03 5.78 4.03
CA VAL A 113 -4.06 6.34 3.10
C VAL A 113 -4.56 7.66 2.51
N LYS A 114 -5.87 7.82 2.27
CA LYS A 114 -6.45 9.10 1.83
C LYS A 114 -6.28 10.23 2.85
N GLU A 115 -6.10 9.91 4.13
CA GLU A 115 -5.90 10.89 5.21
C GLU A 115 -4.43 11.32 5.33
N ILE A 116 -3.50 10.60 4.70
CA ILE A 116 -2.07 10.91 4.76
C ILE A 116 -1.73 12.04 3.77
N ASN A 117 -0.98 13.04 4.21
CA ASN A 117 -0.38 14.01 3.30
C ASN A 117 0.79 13.35 2.56
N ILE A 118 0.50 12.77 1.39
CA ILE A 118 1.49 12.09 0.55
C ILE A 118 2.63 13.03 0.13
N VAL A 119 2.36 14.33 -0.02
CA VAL A 119 3.40 15.30 -0.39
C VAL A 119 4.42 15.39 0.74
N ASP A 120 3.97 15.71 1.96
CA ASP A 120 4.86 15.83 3.12
C ASP A 120 5.61 14.52 3.40
N LEU A 121 4.90 13.39 3.31
CA LEU A 121 5.49 12.06 3.47
C LEU A 121 6.65 11.83 2.48
N LEU A 122 6.45 12.14 1.20
CA LEU A 122 7.45 11.86 0.16
C LEU A 122 8.59 12.88 0.14
N THR A 123 8.31 14.15 0.46
CA THR A 123 9.28 15.24 0.32
C THR A 123 10.04 15.57 1.60
N SER A 124 9.43 15.34 2.77
CA SER A 124 10.08 15.56 4.06
C SER A 124 10.35 14.23 4.73
N ASP A 125 9.32 13.51 5.19
CA ASP A 125 9.48 12.41 6.13
C ASP A 125 10.41 11.29 5.60
N ILE A 126 10.21 10.87 4.35
CA ILE A 126 11.07 9.86 3.72
C ILE A 126 12.48 10.40 3.46
N VAL A 127 12.60 11.67 3.05
CA VAL A 127 13.90 12.29 2.78
C VAL A 127 14.70 12.41 4.07
N ASP A 128 14.06 12.85 5.16
CA ASP A 128 14.64 12.96 6.49
C ASP A 128 15.08 11.57 6.99
N LEU A 129 14.24 10.54 6.87
CA LEU A 129 14.58 9.17 7.23
C LEU A 129 15.79 8.62 6.44
N ILE A 130 15.83 8.87 5.12
CA ILE A 130 16.97 8.46 4.28
C ILE A 130 18.22 9.27 4.65
N SER A 131 18.08 10.57 4.91
CA SER A 131 19.17 11.44 5.30
C SER A 131 19.79 10.97 6.62
N ASP A 132 18.96 10.67 7.62
CA ASP A 132 19.39 10.11 8.90
C ASP A 132 20.16 8.80 8.72
N HIS A 133 19.68 7.92 7.84
CA HIS A 133 20.35 6.66 7.56
C HIS A 133 21.72 6.86 6.87
N ILE A 134 21.78 7.76 5.88
CA ILE A 134 23.03 8.11 5.18
C ILE A 134 24.02 8.77 6.15
N ASP A 135 23.55 9.68 7.01
CA ASP A 135 24.41 10.36 7.98
C ASP A 135 24.90 9.41 9.06
N LEU A 136 24.07 8.50 9.56
CA LEU A 136 24.49 7.43 10.46
C LEU A 136 25.59 6.58 9.83
N PHE A 137 25.39 6.14 8.58
CA PHE A 137 26.40 5.37 7.86
C PHE A 137 27.69 6.18 7.66
N ARG A 138 27.60 7.44 7.22
CA ARG A 138 28.76 8.30 6.95
C ARG A 138 29.58 8.58 8.21
N ARG A 139 28.92 8.82 9.36
CA ARG A 139 29.59 8.99 10.66
C ARG A 139 30.34 7.72 11.08
N ASN A 140 29.70 6.56 10.97
CA ASN A 140 30.33 5.28 11.32
C ASN A 140 31.47 4.91 10.35
N GLN A 141 31.30 5.16 9.06
CA GLN A 141 32.36 5.00 8.07
C GLN A 141 33.55 5.94 8.36
N ALA A 142 33.31 7.19 8.76
CA ALA A 142 34.37 8.10 9.15
C ALA A 142 35.12 7.63 10.41
N ALA A 143 34.42 7.01 11.36
CA ALA A 143 35.02 6.42 12.55
C ALA A 143 35.88 5.17 12.24
N ILE A 144 35.49 4.38 11.25
CA ILE A 144 36.25 3.20 10.78
C ILE A 144 37.45 3.61 9.90
N GLY A 145 37.30 4.68 9.12
CA GLY A 145 38.23 5.10 8.07
C GLY A 145 37.72 4.73 6.68
N ARG A 146 37.59 5.73 5.79
CA ARG A 146 37.04 5.54 4.43
C ARG A 146 37.94 4.68 3.55
N ASP A 147 39.24 4.91 3.61
CA ASP A 147 40.28 4.15 2.93
C ASP A 147 40.32 2.70 3.43
N VAL A 148 40.18 2.50 4.74
CA VAL A 148 40.07 1.18 5.36
C VAL A 148 38.82 0.45 4.88
N MET A 149 37.67 1.12 4.81
CA MET A 149 36.44 0.49 4.32
C MET A 149 36.56 0.00 2.86
N LEU A 150 37.32 0.69 2.01
CA LEU A 150 37.48 0.31 0.61
C LEU A 150 38.35 -0.94 0.40
N THR A 151 39.19 -1.29 1.36
CA THR A 151 40.10 -2.45 1.26
C THR A 151 39.49 -3.74 1.82
N LEU A 152 38.40 -3.64 2.57
CA LEU A 152 37.76 -4.75 3.27
C LEU A 152 36.74 -5.48 2.38
N SER A 153 36.59 -6.78 2.63
CA SER A 153 35.50 -7.57 2.06
C SER A 153 34.13 -7.08 2.56
N SER A 154 33.05 -7.54 1.92
CA SER A 154 31.68 -7.15 2.34
C SER A 154 31.35 -7.59 3.77
N GLU A 155 31.80 -8.77 4.18
CA GLU A 155 31.56 -9.33 5.51
C GLU A 155 32.34 -8.57 6.58
N GLU A 156 33.63 -8.29 6.34
CA GLU A 156 34.45 -7.50 7.25
C GLU A 156 33.95 -6.06 7.42
N ARG A 157 33.41 -5.47 6.35
CA ARG A 157 32.76 -4.15 6.43
C ARG A 157 31.53 -4.18 7.32
N ASP A 158 30.69 -5.20 7.19
CA ASP A 158 29.45 -5.34 7.96
C ASP A 158 29.74 -5.57 9.44
N GLU A 159 30.69 -6.46 9.76
CA GLU A 159 31.13 -6.71 11.14
C GLU A 159 31.69 -5.47 11.82
N ARG A 160 32.54 -4.71 11.11
CA ARG A 160 33.06 -3.44 11.66
C ARG A 160 31.94 -2.41 11.83
N LEU A 161 31.02 -2.29 10.88
CA LEU A 161 29.90 -1.37 10.99
C LEU A 161 29.00 -1.74 12.17
N LYS A 162 28.69 -3.03 12.33
CA LYS A 162 27.92 -3.58 13.46
C LYS A 162 28.61 -3.29 14.79
N PHE A 163 29.91 -3.54 14.90
CA PHE A 163 30.68 -3.25 16.11
C PHE A 163 30.61 -1.77 16.50
N HIS A 164 30.83 -0.85 15.55
CA HIS A 164 30.76 0.59 15.82
C HIS A 164 29.33 1.05 16.20
N LEU A 165 28.31 0.54 15.53
CA LEU A 165 26.90 0.84 15.83
C LEU A 165 26.43 0.29 17.18
N MET A 166 26.90 -0.89 17.58
CA MET A 166 26.64 -1.43 18.93
C MET A 166 27.27 -0.54 20.00
N ASN A 167 28.51 -0.10 19.78
CA ASN A 167 29.22 0.76 20.73
C ASN A 167 28.59 2.16 20.84
N SER A 168 28.05 2.70 19.75
CA SER A 168 27.32 3.97 19.77
C SER A 168 25.86 3.85 20.23
N LYS A 169 25.36 2.62 20.46
CA LYS A 169 23.95 2.31 20.76
C LYS A 169 22.96 2.78 19.69
N GLU A 170 23.43 2.91 18.45
CA GLU A 170 22.62 3.29 17.28
C GLU A 170 22.30 2.07 16.39
N LEU A 171 22.65 0.85 16.82
CA LEU A 171 22.28 -0.36 16.10
C LEU A 171 20.76 -0.59 16.13
N HIS A 172 20.18 -0.84 14.96
CA HIS A 172 18.74 -1.11 14.84
C HIS A 172 18.35 -2.37 15.64
N PRO A 173 17.24 -2.36 16.41
CA PRO A 173 16.85 -3.48 17.28
C PRO A 173 16.74 -4.84 16.58
N ALA A 174 16.32 -4.85 15.31
CA ALA A 174 16.20 -6.07 14.51
C ALA A 174 17.54 -6.77 14.20
N LEU A 175 18.70 -6.14 14.47
CA LEU A 175 20.04 -6.66 14.19
C LEU A 175 20.80 -7.08 15.45
N ILE A 176 20.17 -6.97 16.62
CA ILE A 176 20.76 -7.31 17.93
C ILE A 176 20.71 -8.83 18.19
N SER A 177 19.79 -9.55 17.53
CA SER A 177 19.55 -10.99 17.72
C SER A 177 20.58 -11.87 17.04
#